data_AF-A0A934ABU6-F1
#
_entry.id   AF-A0A934ABU6-F1
#
_cell.length_a   1.000
_cell.length_b   1.000
_cell.length_c   1.000
_cell.angle_alpha   90.00
_cell.angle_beta   90.00
_cell.angle_gamma   90.00
#
_symmetry.space_group_name_H-M   'P 1'
#
loop_
_entity.id
_entity.type
_entity.pdbx_description
1 polymer ?
#
loop_
_entity_poly.entity_id
_entity_poly.type
_entity_poly.pdbx_seq_one_letter_code
_entity_poly.pdbx_strand_id
1 'polypeptide(L)'
;MSKTAKAIKRDILDKFRALLSNHDTIPPKWLMKDYWRLLTSQEKSYFDQAVSDLIEKGLIEKESGSIPTLRLTDKGADLIC
;
A
#
# COMPACT_ATOMS: atom_id res chain seq x y z
N MET A 1 -13.40 13.91 -6.07
CA MET A 1 -13.78 12.48 -6.18
C MET A 1 -13.26 11.79 -4.93
N SER A 2 -14.14 11.34 -4.04
CA SER A 2 -13.75 10.65 -2.81
C SER A 2 -13.27 9.23 -3.11
N LYS A 3 -12.06 8.86 -2.69
CA LYS A 3 -11.57 7.49 -2.83
C LYS A 3 -12.25 6.58 -1.82
N THR A 4 -12.69 5.42 -2.29
CA THR A 4 -13.22 4.35 -1.42
C THR A 4 -12.10 3.42 -0.97
N ALA A 5 -12.31 2.61 0.07
CA ALA A 5 -11.35 1.59 0.50
C ALA A 5 -10.92 0.65 -0.62
N LYS A 6 -11.84 0.28 -1.53
CA LYS A 6 -11.52 -0.51 -2.73
C LYS A 6 -10.57 0.23 -3.68
N ALA A 7 -10.80 1.52 -3.90
CA ALA A 7 -9.92 2.33 -4.73
C ALA A 7 -8.52 2.42 -4.13
N ILE A 8 -8.42 2.61 -2.80
CA ILE A 8 -7.14 2.68 -2.10
C ILE A 8 -6.38 1.35 -2.16
N LYS A 9 -7.05 0.22 -1.92
CA LYS A 9 -6.43 -1.11 -2.10
C LYS A 9 -5.87 -1.27 -3.51
N ARG A 10 -6.66 -0.88 -4.52
CA ARG A 10 -6.24 -0.97 -5.92
C ARG A 10 -5.06 -0.05 -6.22
N ASP A 11 -5.07 1.20 -5.78
CA ASP A 11 -3.95 2.15 -5.93
C ASP A 11 -2.64 1.60 -5.32
N ILE A 12 -2.71 0.99 -4.13
CA ILE A 12 -1.55 0.38 -3.47
C ILE A 12 -1.02 -0.79 -4.29
N LEU A 13 -1.90 -1.71 -4.71
CA LEU A 13 -1.52 -2.87 -5.52
C LEU A 13 -0.99 -2.47 -6.90
N ASP A 14 -1.59 -1.46 -7.53
CA ASP A 14 -1.15 -0.91 -8.82
C ASP A 14 0.23 -0.26 -8.67
N LYS A 15 0.48 0.43 -7.55
CA LYS A 15 1.80 0.96 -7.23
C LYS A 15 2.83 -0.15 -7.07
N PHE A 16 2.49 -1.25 -6.39
CA PHE A 16 3.34 -2.43 -6.31
C PHE A 16 3.58 -3.03 -7.70
N ARG A 17 2.55 -3.15 -8.55
CA ARG A 17 2.68 -3.63 -9.93
C ARG A 17 3.59 -2.76 -10.78
N ALA A 18 3.52 -1.45 -10.61
CA ALA A 18 4.40 -0.49 -11.27
C ALA A 18 5.85 -0.54 -10.74
N LEU A 19 6.06 -0.98 -9.50
CA LEU A 19 7.38 -1.10 -8.86
C LEU A 19 8.00 -2.48 -9.01
N LEU A 20 7.20 -3.53 -9.28
CA LEU A 20 7.61 -4.93 -9.42
C LEU A 20 8.70 -5.17 -10.46
N SER A 21 8.95 -4.22 -11.36
CA SER A 21 10.09 -4.30 -12.29
C SER A 21 11.44 -4.02 -11.64
N ASN A 22 11.52 -3.48 -10.41
CA ASN A 22 12.79 -3.15 -9.74
C ASN A 22 12.80 -3.26 -8.20
N HIS A 23 11.65 -3.20 -7.51
CA HIS A 23 11.61 -3.23 -6.04
C HIS A 23 10.28 -3.80 -5.49
N ASP A 24 10.39 -4.68 -4.50
CA ASP A 24 9.25 -5.24 -3.76
C ASP A 24 8.68 -4.26 -2.73
N THR A 25 9.19 -3.04 -2.64
CA THR A 25 8.90 -2.14 -1.52
C THR A 25 8.36 -0.79 -2.00
N ILE A 26 7.20 -0.38 -1.48
CA ILE A 26 6.69 0.98 -1.73
C ILE A 26 7.55 1.98 -0.96
N PRO A 27 8.09 3.02 -1.63
CA PRO A 27 8.85 4.06 -0.97
C PRO A 27 8.00 4.77 0.09
N PRO A 28 8.45 4.85 1.34
CA PRO A 28 7.68 5.51 2.39
C PRO A 28 7.46 7.00 2.11
N LYS A 29 8.37 7.63 1.35
CA LYS A 29 8.20 9.00 0.87
C LYS A 29 6.95 9.15 0.01
N TRP A 30 6.72 8.22 -0.92
CA TRP A 30 5.52 8.22 -1.74
C TRP A 30 4.28 7.97 -0.88
N LEU A 31 4.35 7.00 0.02
CA LEU A 31 3.25 6.66 0.93
C LEU A 31 2.83 7.87 1.78
N MET A 32 3.77 8.55 2.43
CA MET A 32 3.46 9.66 3.35
C MET A 32 3.25 11.00 2.63
N LYS A 33 4.07 11.34 1.64
CA LYS A 33 4.07 12.68 1.01
C LYS A 33 3.16 12.77 -0.21
N ASP A 34 3.11 11.71 -1.02
CA ASP A 34 2.36 11.71 -2.28
C ASP A 34 0.98 11.07 -2.12
N TYR A 35 0.82 10.07 -1.25
CA TYR A 35 -0.44 9.36 -1.10
C TYR A 35 -1.22 9.82 0.15
N TRP A 36 -0.73 9.52 1.35
CA TRP A 36 -1.39 9.79 2.63
C TRP A 36 -1.74 11.26 2.86
N ARG A 37 -0.90 12.19 2.36
CA ARG A 37 -1.15 13.63 2.46
C ARG A 37 -2.34 14.08 1.61
N LEU A 38 -2.64 13.38 0.52
CA LEU A 38 -3.77 13.67 -0.36
C LEU A 38 -5.09 13.06 0.13
N LEU A 39 -5.03 12.16 1.12
CA LEU A 39 -6.21 11.51 1.70
C LEU A 39 -6.86 12.40 2.76
N THR A 40 -8.18 12.50 2.69
CA THR A 40 -9.04 13.05 3.74
C THR A 40 -9.07 12.15 4.97
N SER A 41 -9.56 12.64 6.11
CA SER A 41 -9.65 11.86 7.36
C SER A 41 -10.42 10.54 7.19
N GLN A 42 -11.45 10.52 6.34
CA GLN A 42 -12.22 9.31 6.04
C GLN A 42 -11.41 8.33 5.18
N GLU A 43 -10.73 8.82 4.15
CA GLU A 43 -9.85 8.02 3.29
C GLU A 43 -8.64 7.45 4.04
N LYS A 44 -8.14 8.17 5.05
CA LYS A 44 -7.07 7.66 5.94
C LYS A 44 -7.53 6.45 6.73
N SER A 45 -8.77 6.44 7.24
CA SER A 45 -9.36 5.27 7.89
C SER A 45 -9.47 4.09 6.91
N TYR A 46 -9.90 4.36 5.68
CA TYR A 46 -9.93 3.34 4.63
C TYR A 46 -8.55 2.84 4.21
N PHE A 47 -7.52 3.69 4.24
CA PHE A 47 -6.14 3.29 3.98
C PHE A 47 -5.62 2.36 5.06
N ASP A 48 -5.83 2.70 6.33
CA ASP A 48 -5.37 1.86 7.43
C ASP A 48 -6.04 0.48 7.38
N GLN A 49 -7.36 0.46 7.13
CA GLN A 49 -8.11 -0.78 6.92
C GLN A 49 -7.65 -1.55 5.68
N ALA A 50 -7.29 -0.85 4.60
CA ALA A 50 -6.77 -1.47 3.40
C ALA A 50 -5.41 -2.13 3.62
N VAL A 51 -4.49 -1.43 4.28
CA VAL A 51 -3.16 -1.94 4.62
C VAL A 51 -3.28 -3.11 5.58
N SER A 52 -4.13 -3.02 6.62
CA SER A 52 -4.32 -4.12 7.57
C SER A 52 -4.87 -5.38 6.88
N ASP A 53 -5.84 -5.25 5.98
CA ASP A 53 -6.41 -6.38 5.23
C ASP A 53 -5.38 -7.03 4.29
N LEU A 54 -4.48 -6.24 3.68
CA LEU A 54 -3.40 -6.75 2.85
C LEU A 54 -2.34 -7.48 3.69
N ILE A 55 -2.06 -6.99 4.90
CA ILE A 55 -1.15 -7.64 5.86
C ILE A 55 -1.77 -8.95 6.37
N GLU A 56 -3.04 -8.95 6.78
CA GLU A 56 -3.75 -10.16 7.23
C GLU A 56 -3.82 -11.24 6.16
N LYS A 57 -3.94 -10.85 4.88
CA LYS A 57 -3.89 -11.79 3.76
C LYS A 57 -2.48 -12.31 3.45
N GLY A 58 -1.46 -11.72 4.07
CA GLY A 58 -0.05 -12.00 3.83
C GLY A 58 0.41 -11.53 2.45
N LEU A 59 -0.21 -10.49 1.89
CA LEU A 59 0.15 -9.92 0.57
C LEU A 59 1.23 -8.85 0.71
N ILE A 60 1.23 -8.13 1.83
CA ILE A 60 2.23 -7.11 2.16
C ILE A 60 2.69 -7.29 3.60
N GLU A 61 3.88 -6.83 3.90
CA GLU A 61 4.44 -6.74 5.25
C GLU A 61 4.81 -5.29 5.55
N LYS A 62 4.60 -4.89 6.80
CA LYS A 62 5.02 -3.58 7.27
C LYS A 62 6.39 -3.72 7.90
N GLU A 63 7.40 -3.11 7.28
CA GLU A 63 8.74 -3.10 7.85
C GLU A 63 8.78 -2.06 8.97
N SER A 64 9.03 -2.52 10.20
CA SER A 64 9.17 -1.66 11.38
C SER A 64 10.54 -0.98 11.39
N GLY A 65 10.75 -0.06 10.45
CA GLY A 65 11.84 0.91 10.47
C GLY A 65 11.38 2.25 11.06
N SER A 66 12.32 3.20 11.25
CA SER A 66 11.99 4.59 11.62
C SER A 66 11.06 5.29 10.63
N ILE A 67 10.86 4.69 9.45
CA ILE A 67 9.96 5.16 8.40
C ILE A 67 8.99 4.03 8.03
N PRO A 68 7.66 4.25 8.09
CA PRO A 68 6.68 3.21 7.81
C PRO A 68 6.77 2.79 6.34
N THR A 69 7.32 1.60 6.12
CA THR A 69 7.62 1.07 4.80
C THR A 69 6.75 -0.16 4.54
N LEU A 70 6.12 -0.24 3.37
CA LEU A 70 5.29 -1.37 2.97
C LEU A 70 6.06 -2.20 1.95
N ARG A 71 6.28 -3.47 2.26
CA ARG A 71 6.93 -4.46 1.40
C ARG A 71 5.91 -5.45 0.88
N LEU A 72 6.02 -5.85 -0.37
CA LEU A 72 5.25 -6.91 -0.99
C LEU A 72 5.86 -8.26 -0.61
N THR A 73 5.03 -9.24 -0.31
CA THR A 73 5.47 -10.63 -0.12
C THR A 73 5.44 -11.38 -1.44
N ASP A 74 6.05 -12.56 -1.50
CA ASP A 74 5.95 -13.45 -2.67
C ASP A 74 4.50 -13.77 -3.04
N LYS A 75 3.63 -13.92 -2.05
CA LYS A 75 2.19 -14.14 -2.25
C LYS A 75 1.48 -12.92 -2.83
N GLY A 76 1.89 -11.72 -2.40
CA GLY A 76 1.43 -10.47 -2.97
C GLY A 76 1.85 -10.32 -4.43
N ALA A 77 3.11 -10.67 -4.73
CA ALA A 77 3.66 -10.65 -6.08
C ALA A 77 2.93 -11.63 -7.02
N ASP A 78 2.68 -12.85 -6.58
CA ASP A 78 1.93 -13.86 -7.34
C ASP A 78 0.49 -13.40 -7.68
N LEU A 79 -0.15 -12.64 -6.79
CA LEU A 79 -1.50 -12.11 -7.01
C LEU A 79 -1.56 -10.97 -8.03
N ILE A 80 -0.46 -10.24 -8.23
CA ILE A 80 -0.42 -9.06 -9.12
C ILE A 80 0.39 -9.27 -10.40
N CYS A 81 1.17 -10.35 -10.49
CA CYS A 81 1.76 -10.86 -11.74
C CYS A 81 0.65 -11.37 -12.67
#